data_AF-A0A9P7J3P7-F1
#
_entry.id   AF-A0A9P7J3P7-F1
#
_cell.length_a   1.000
_cell.length_b   1.000
_cell.length_c   1.000
_cell.angle_alpha   90.00
_cell.angle_beta   90.00
_cell.angle_gamma   90.00
#
_symmetry.space_group_name_H-M   'P 1'
#
loop_
_entity.id
_entity.type
_entity.pdbx_description
1 polymer ?
#
loop_
_entity_poly.entity_id
_entity_poly.type
_entity_poly.pdbx_seq_one_letter_code
_entity_poly.pdbx_strand_id
1 'polypeptide(L)'
;KAKNAHLPSGLLENRIWHMKFLPCVMYWVGNSDHGWTVPETELQSVLESIFYEVYPRNKGGCSFDIEDFQRIHEWRASFGSTAITVLMAFFTSTPDYETQEARKEYAEYQLQDCCFIYEDPDNKEQPGAFLSEYILHIFAAHLTTVAGKVRVDSL
;
A
#
# COMPACT_ATOMS: atom_id res chain seq x y z
N LYS A 1 1.16 3.70 -23.24
CA LYS A 1 0.72 4.62 -22.16
C LYS A 1 -0.75 4.98 -22.30
N ALA A 2 -1.59 4.11 -21.75
CA ALA A 2 -2.96 4.45 -21.44
C ALA A 2 -3.01 5.66 -20.49
N LYS A 3 -4.05 6.49 -20.65
CA LYS A 3 -4.33 7.65 -19.79
C LYS A 3 -5.73 7.45 -19.24
N ASN A 4 -6.08 8.10 -18.12
CA ASN A 4 -7.45 8.14 -17.61
C ASN A 4 -8.49 8.51 -18.69
N ALA A 5 -8.11 9.29 -19.71
CA ALA A 5 -8.95 9.64 -20.85
C ALA A 5 -9.30 8.47 -21.78
N HIS A 6 -8.63 7.32 -21.67
CA HIS A 6 -8.91 6.10 -22.44
C HIS A 6 -9.85 5.14 -21.70
N LEU A 7 -10.22 5.44 -20.44
CA LEU A 7 -11.24 4.68 -19.73
C LEU A 7 -12.63 4.98 -20.32
N PRO A 8 -13.52 3.97 -20.45
CA PRO A 8 -14.89 4.18 -20.87
C PRO A 8 -15.60 5.32 -20.13
N SER A 9 -16.45 6.07 -20.85
CA SER A 9 -17.25 7.15 -20.27
C SER A 9 -18.10 6.62 -19.11
N GLY A 10 -18.10 7.33 -17.98
CA GLY A 10 -18.82 6.92 -16.76
C GLY A 10 -17.95 6.26 -15.69
N LEU A 11 -16.75 5.76 -16.02
CA LEU A 11 -15.86 5.14 -15.01
C LEU A 11 -15.20 6.15 -14.08
N LEU A 12 -14.97 7.37 -14.56
CA LEU A 12 -14.42 8.46 -13.75
C LEU A 12 -15.50 9.27 -13.03
N GLU A 13 -16.78 9.02 -13.32
CA GLU A 13 -17.89 9.73 -12.68
C GLU A 13 -17.94 9.43 -11.19
N ASN A 14 -18.30 10.45 -10.41
CA ASN A 14 -18.41 10.37 -8.95
C ASN A 14 -17.13 9.85 -8.25
N ARG A 15 -15.98 9.89 -8.93
CA ARG A 15 -14.70 9.36 -8.46
C ARG A 15 -14.74 7.88 -8.07
N ILE A 16 -15.69 7.09 -8.58
CA ILE A 16 -15.87 5.67 -8.20
C ILE A 16 -14.59 4.87 -8.44
N TRP A 17 -13.89 5.14 -9.54
CA TRP A 17 -12.58 4.56 -9.83
C TRP A 17 -11.59 4.69 -8.66
N HIS A 18 -11.41 5.92 -8.14
CA HIS A 18 -10.44 6.20 -7.09
C HIS A 18 -10.97 5.83 -5.69
N MET A 19 -12.27 5.98 -5.46
CA MET A 19 -12.89 5.80 -4.14
C MET A 19 -13.35 4.39 -3.86
N LYS A 20 -13.48 3.52 -4.87
CA LYS A 20 -13.97 2.14 -4.70
C LYS A 20 -13.13 1.12 -5.46
N PHE A 21 -12.95 1.31 -6.77
CA PHE A 21 -12.26 0.33 -7.61
C PHE A 21 -10.80 0.13 -7.18
N LEU A 22 -9.98 1.18 -7.16
CA LEU A 22 -8.58 1.10 -6.73
C LEU A 22 -8.42 0.57 -5.28
N PRO A 23 -9.20 1.04 -4.28
CA PRO A 23 -9.19 0.45 -2.94
C PRO A 23 -9.41 -1.06 -2.89
N CYS A 24 -10.31 -1.61 -3.72
CA CYS A 24 -10.51 -3.06 -3.81
C CYS A 24 -9.28 -3.77 -4.36
N VAL A 25 -8.66 -3.20 -5.41
CA VAL A 25 -7.44 -3.77 -6.00
C VAL A 25 -6.32 -3.80 -4.96
N MET A 26 -6.06 -2.69 -4.26
CA MET A 26 -5.00 -2.64 -3.24
C MET A 26 -5.31 -3.54 -2.04
N TYR A 27 -6.58 -3.67 -1.67
CA TYR A 27 -6.97 -4.61 -0.63
C TYR A 27 -6.66 -6.05 -1.04
N TRP A 28 -7.05 -6.46 -2.25
CA TRP A 28 -6.78 -7.81 -2.73
C TRP A 28 -5.27 -8.08 -2.82
N VAL A 29 -4.49 -7.18 -3.44
CA VAL A 29 -3.03 -7.34 -3.55
C VAL A 29 -2.36 -7.38 -2.17
N GLY A 30 -2.83 -6.57 -1.22
CA GLY A 30 -2.29 -6.54 0.14
C GLY A 30 -2.65 -7.75 1.00
N ASN A 31 -3.66 -8.55 0.59
CA ASN A 31 -4.10 -9.75 1.31
C ASN A 31 -3.80 -11.05 0.55
N SER A 32 -3.13 -10.98 -0.60
CA SER A 32 -2.72 -12.15 -1.36
C SER A 32 -1.24 -12.48 -1.12
N ASP A 33 -0.84 -13.69 -1.53
CA ASP A 33 0.58 -14.09 -1.55
C ASP A 33 1.39 -13.33 -2.63
N HIS A 34 0.75 -12.43 -3.38
CA HIS A 34 1.30 -11.68 -4.51
C HIS A 34 1.71 -10.25 -4.17
N GLY A 35 2.10 -10.00 -2.91
CA GLY A 35 2.43 -8.67 -2.42
C GLY A 35 3.42 -7.89 -3.29
N TRP A 36 4.31 -8.58 -4.02
CA TRP A 36 5.31 -7.97 -4.91
C TRP A 36 5.13 -8.27 -6.40
N THR A 37 4.70 -9.48 -6.75
CA THR A 37 4.54 -9.92 -8.14
C THR A 37 3.23 -10.67 -8.28
N VAL A 38 2.31 -10.11 -9.08
CA VAL A 38 1.01 -10.72 -9.38
C VAL A 38 1.08 -11.31 -10.78
N PRO A 39 0.72 -12.59 -10.99
CA PRO A 39 0.57 -13.14 -12.34
C PRO A 39 -0.45 -12.34 -13.14
N GLU A 40 -0.14 -12.04 -14.41
CA GLU A 40 -0.98 -11.23 -15.30
C GLU A 40 -2.41 -11.77 -15.43
N THR A 41 -2.54 -13.08 -15.63
CA THR A 41 -3.84 -13.75 -15.79
C THR A 41 -4.69 -13.66 -14.53
N GLU A 42 -4.06 -13.73 -13.37
CA GLU A 42 -4.72 -13.63 -12.07
C GLU A 42 -5.14 -12.19 -11.79
N LEU A 43 -4.24 -11.24 -12.05
CA LEU A 43 -4.54 -9.81 -11.96
C LEU A 43 -5.74 -9.47 -12.84
N GLN A 44 -5.75 -9.91 -14.11
CA GLN A 44 -6.88 -9.66 -15.00
C GLN A 44 -8.20 -10.20 -14.45
N SER A 45 -8.23 -11.45 -13.97
CA SER A 45 -9.42 -12.07 -13.39
C SER A 45 -9.97 -11.29 -12.18
N VAL A 46 -9.06 -10.83 -11.31
CA VAL A 46 -9.39 -10.03 -10.13
C VAL A 46 -9.99 -8.69 -10.53
N LEU A 47 -9.41 -8.03 -11.53
CA LEU A 47 -9.88 -6.72 -11.99
C LEU A 47 -11.25 -6.79 -12.63
N GLU A 48 -11.50 -7.82 -13.43
CA GLU A 48 -12.83 -8.08 -13.98
C GLU A 48 -13.84 -8.32 -12.87
N SER A 49 -13.50 -9.13 -11.86
CA SER A 49 -14.36 -9.40 -10.70
C SER A 49 -14.71 -8.12 -9.92
N ILE A 50 -13.71 -7.31 -9.60
CA ILE A 50 -13.90 -6.01 -8.92
C ILE A 50 -14.72 -5.06 -9.80
N PHE A 51 -14.48 -5.05 -11.11
CA PHE A 51 -15.16 -4.16 -12.03
C PHE A 51 -16.67 -4.42 -12.06
N TYR A 52 -17.08 -5.69 -12.18
CA TYR A 52 -18.49 -6.03 -12.21
C TYR A 52 -19.21 -5.69 -10.90
N GLU A 53 -18.52 -5.79 -9.77
CA GLU A 53 -19.06 -5.42 -8.47
C GLU A 53 -19.17 -3.90 -8.30
N VAL A 54 -18.15 -3.14 -8.72
CA VAL A 54 -18.11 -1.68 -8.57
C VAL A 54 -19.00 -0.98 -9.60
N TYR A 55 -19.16 -1.57 -10.80
CA TYR A 55 -19.93 -1.02 -11.93
C TYR A 55 -20.99 -2.01 -12.44
N PRO A 56 -22.00 -2.39 -11.64
CA PRO A 56 -22.97 -3.44 -12.00
C PRO A 56 -23.84 -3.09 -13.22
N ARG A 57 -23.90 -1.81 -13.61
CA ARG A 57 -24.64 -1.34 -14.79
C ARG A 57 -23.82 -1.45 -16.09
N ASN A 58 -22.50 -1.60 -16.01
CA ASN A 58 -21.61 -1.69 -17.16
C ASN A 58 -21.31 -3.15 -17.52
N LYS A 59 -22.27 -3.80 -18.19
CA LYS A 59 -22.16 -5.22 -18.60
C LYS A 59 -21.25 -5.46 -19.81
N GLY A 60 -20.76 -4.42 -20.46
CA GLY A 60 -19.84 -4.52 -21.60
C GLY A 60 -18.41 -4.92 -21.23
N GLY A 61 -18.12 -5.04 -19.92
CA GLY A 61 -16.77 -5.28 -19.42
C GLY A 61 -15.86 -4.05 -19.57
N CYS A 62 -14.63 -4.17 -19.08
CA CYS A 62 -13.55 -3.23 -19.33
C CYS A 62 -12.30 -4.04 -19.63
N SER A 63 -11.64 -3.73 -20.75
CA SER A 63 -10.29 -4.23 -20.99
C SER A 63 -9.34 -3.41 -20.14
N PHE A 64 -8.54 -4.08 -19.32
CA PHE A 64 -7.51 -3.43 -18.53
C PHE A 64 -6.17 -3.61 -19.22
N ASP A 65 -5.43 -2.53 -19.45
CA ASP A 65 -4.03 -2.65 -19.85
C ASP A 65 -3.22 -2.84 -18.57
N ILE A 66 -2.24 -3.74 -18.55
CA ILE A 66 -1.44 -4.00 -17.34
C ILE A 66 -0.58 -2.78 -17.01
N GLU A 67 -0.26 -1.95 -18.01
CA GLU A 67 0.32 -0.62 -17.79
C GLU A 67 -0.56 0.27 -16.86
N ASP A 68 -1.87 0.01 -16.77
CA ASP A 68 -2.81 0.73 -15.89
C ASP A 68 -2.59 0.41 -14.40
N PHE A 69 -1.84 -0.65 -14.07
CA PHE A 69 -1.49 -1.03 -12.69
C PHE A 69 -0.21 -0.40 -12.18
N GLN A 70 0.28 0.64 -12.84
CA GLN A 70 1.18 1.63 -12.25
C GLN A 70 0.72 2.05 -10.84
N ARG A 71 -0.59 2.08 -10.58
CA ARG A 71 -1.14 2.35 -9.25
C ARG A 71 -0.71 1.37 -8.17
N ILE A 72 -0.52 0.09 -8.49
CA ILE A 72 -0.02 -0.91 -7.52
C ILE A 72 1.44 -0.58 -7.18
N HIS A 73 2.24 -0.20 -8.17
CA HIS A 73 3.62 0.22 -7.94
C HIS A 73 3.70 1.51 -7.09
N GLU A 74 2.85 2.49 -7.37
CA GLU A 74 2.75 3.72 -6.57
C GLU A 74 2.33 3.43 -5.13
N TRP A 75 1.34 2.55 -4.94
CA TRP A 75 0.91 2.11 -3.62
C TRP A 75 2.04 1.41 -2.85
N ARG A 76 2.78 0.47 -3.46
CA ARG A 76 3.96 -0.16 -2.83
C ARG A 76 5.03 0.87 -2.48
N ALA A 77 5.32 1.79 -3.40
CA ALA A 77 6.30 2.86 -3.17
C ALA A 77 5.89 3.78 -2.01
N SER A 78 4.58 3.95 -1.78
CA SER A 78 4.07 4.77 -0.68
C SER A 78 4.48 4.25 0.71
N PHE A 79 4.73 2.95 0.85
CA PHE A 79 5.20 2.37 2.11
C PHE A 79 6.62 2.83 2.42
N GLY A 80 7.51 2.74 1.44
CA GLY A 80 8.89 3.20 1.58
C GLY A 80 8.97 4.71 1.83
N SER A 81 8.19 5.51 1.09
CA SER A 81 8.18 6.97 1.30
C SER A 81 7.60 7.37 2.66
N THR A 82 6.57 6.66 3.15
CA THR A 82 6.02 6.86 4.49
C THR A 82 7.06 6.52 5.55
N ALA A 83 7.72 5.37 5.44
CA ALA A 83 8.77 4.94 6.38
C ALA A 83 9.91 5.97 6.46
N ILE A 84 10.40 6.44 5.30
CA ILE A 84 11.45 7.47 5.23
C ILE A 84 10.96 8.76 5.90
N THR A 85 9.73 9.17 5.67
CA THR A 85 9.17 10.40 6.27
C THR A 85 9.13 10.31 7.79
N VAL A 86 8.66 9.18 8.33
CA VAL A 86 8.59 8.95 9.78
C VAL A 86 10.00 8.92 10.39
N LEU A 87 10.94 8.21 9.77
CA LEU A 87 12.32 8.12 10.23
C LEU A 87 13.03 9.48 10.22
N MET A 88 12.82 10.27 9.15
CA MET A 88 13.37 11.63 9.07
C MET A 88 12.75 12.57 10.10
N ALA A 89 11.45 12.41 10.40
CA ALA A 89 10.79 13.18 11.46
C ALA A 89 11.39 12.83 12.83
N PHE A 90 11.57 11.55 13.13
CA PHE A 90 12.22 11.06 14.35
C PHE A 90 13.64 11.62 14.52
N PHE A 91 14.47 11.56 13.48
CA PHE A 91 15.82 12.14 13.52
C PHE A 91 15.84 13.66 13.69
N THR A 92 14.81 14.35 13.20
CA THR A 92 14.70 15.81 13.34
C THR A 92 14.25 16.19 14.75
N SER A 93 13.43 15.37 15.40
CA SER A 93 12.92 15.62 16.75
C SER A 93 13.85 15.20 17.88
N THR A 94 14.88 14.39 17.59
CA THR A 94 15.74 13.78 18.61
C THR A 94 17.18 14.30 18.49
N PRO A 95 17.67 15.11 19.45
CA PRO A 95 18.99 15.75 19.40
C PRO A 95 20.17 14.79 19.20
N ASP A 96 20.04 13.55 19.69
CA ASP A 96 21.11 12.54 19.60
C ASP A 96 21.41 12.11 18.14
N TYR A 97 20.54 12.43 17.18
CA TYR A 97 20.67 12.07 15.77
C TYR A 97 20.88 13.28 14.85
N GLU A 98 21.54 14.34 15.33
CA GLU A 98 21.89 15.51 14.51
C GLU A 98 22.91 15.17 13.40
N THR A 99 23.82 14.24 13.65
CA THR A 99 24.90 13.86 12.70
C THR A 99 24.50 12.70 11.80
N GLN A 100 25.15 12.60 10.64
CA GLN A 100 24.93 11.49 9.72
C GLN A 100 25.42 10.16 10.31
N GLU A 101 26.51 10.20 11.07
CA GLU A 101 27.11 9.05 11.74
C GLU A 101 26.16 8.45 12.76
N ALA A 102 25.54 9.28 13.61
CA ALA A 102 24.58 8.82 14.63
C ALA A 102 23.31 8.22 13.99
N ARG A 103 22.81 8.82 12.91
CA ARG A 103 21.66 8.26 12.15
C ARG A 103 21.97 6.91 11.53
N LYS A 104 23.20 6.75 11.04
CA LYS A 104 23.68 5.49 10.46
C LYS A 104 23.77 4.41 11.54
N GLU A 105 24.37 4.72 12.68
CA GLU A 105 24.48 3.79 13.83
C GLU A 105 23.09 3.37 14.32
N TYR A 106 22.15 4.30 14.45
CA TYR A 106 20.76 3.99 14.76
C TYR A 106 20.13 3.03 13.75
N ALA A 107 20.28 3.31 12.44
CA ALA A 107 19.70 2.47 11.41
C ALA A 107 20.32 1.05 11.41
N GLU A 108 21.63 0.92 11.64
CA GLU A 108 22.31 -0.36 11.77
C GLU A 108 21.80 -1.15 13.00
N TYR A 109 21.61 -0.48 14.14
CA TYR A 109 21.01 -1.08 15.33
C TYR A 109 19.58 -1.55 15.09
N GLN A 110 18.74 -0.72 14.47
CA GLN A 110 17.34 -1.05 14.19
C GLN A 110 17.19 -2.27 13.26
N LEU A 111 18.16 -2.49 12.36
CA LEU A 111 18.18 -3.66 11.47
C LEU A 111 18.59 -4.95 12.17
N GLN A 112 19.29 -4.87 13.30
CA GLN A 112 19.65 -6.04 14.09
C GLN A 112 18.39 -6.73 14.59
N ASP A 113 18.24 -8.03 14.30
CA ASP A 113 17.10 -8.86 14.70
C ASP A 113 15.72 -8.24 14.39
N CYS A 114 15.65 -7.38 13.37
CA CYS A 114 14.47 -6.60 13.01
C CYS A 114 13.89 -5.75 14.16
N CYS A 115 14.72 -5.22 15.06
CA CYS A 115 14.31 -4.38 16.18
C CYS A 115 13.30 -3.27 15.80
N PHE A 116 13.43 -2.73 14.58
CA PHE A 116 12.53 -1.71 14.02
C PHE A 116 11.05 -2.09 13.98
N ILE A 117 10.65 -3.35 14.16
CA ILE A 117 9.24 -3.76 14.18
C ILE A 117 8.60 -3.66 15.56
N TYR A 118 9.39 -3.62 16.63
CA TYR A 118 8.90 -3.69 18.00
C TYR A 118 8.57 -2.30 18.56
N GLU A 119 7.60 -2.25 19.46
CA GLU A 119 7.23 -1.03 20.19
C GLU A 119 8.41 -0.44 20.97
N ASP A 120 9.17 -1.33 21.64
CA ASP A 120 10.38 -1.00 22.38
C ASP A 120 11.52 -1.92 21.92
N PRO A 121 12.44 -1.44 21.07
CA PRO A 121 13.55 -2.24 20.54
C PRO A 121 14.59 -2.60 21.62
N ASP A 122 14.62 -1.90 22.76
CA ASP A 122 15.57 -2.13 23.84
C ASP A 122 15.06 -3.16 24.86
N ASN A 123 13.78 -3.52 24.78
CA ASN A 123 13.19 -4.54 25.63
C ASN A 123 13.58 -5.95 25.15
N LYS A 124 14.32 -6.67 25.98
CA LYS A 124 14.79 -8.05 25.69
C LYS A 124 13.67 -9.07 25.54
N GLU A 125 12.49 -8.82 26.12
CA GLU A 125 11.32 -9.68 25.94
C GLU A 125 10.64 -9.45 24.59
N GLN A 126 11.01 -8.36 23.89
CA GLN A 126 10.49 -7.96 22.58
C GLN A 126 8.95 -8.02 22.50
N PRO A 127 8.22 -7.43 23.47
CA PRO A 127 6.77 -7.33 23.36
C PRO A 127 6.38 -6.38 22.22
N GLY A 128 5.17 -6.56 21.69
CA GLY A 128 4.62 -5.61 20.72
C GLY A 128 5.26 -5.69 19.33
N ALA A 129 5.48 -6.90 18.81
CA ALA A 129 5.86 -7.07 17.41
C ALA A 129 4.86 -6.35 16.48
N PHE A 130 5.40 -5.62 15.50
CA PHE A 130 4.66 -4.78 14.54
C PHE A 130 3.94 -3.57 15.16
N LEU A 131 4.29 -3.17 16.40
CA LEU A 131 3.75 -1.98 17.05
C LEU A 131 4.73 -0.81 17.07
N SER A 132 5.88 -0.90 16.39
CA SER A 132 6.75 0.27 16.23
C SER A 132 6.05 1.41 15.49
N GLU A 133 6.44 2.64 15.78
CA GLU A 133 5.88 3.83 15.13
C GLU A 133 6.02 3.77 13.60
N TYR A 134 7.13 3.21 13.10
CA TYR A 134 7.35 3.01 11.66
C TYR A 134 6.30 2.11 11.04
N ILE A 135 6.05 0.96 11.65
CA ILE A 135 5.12 -0.04 11.16
C ILE A 135 3.68 0.47 11.27
N LEU A 136 3.32 1.13 12.37
CA LEU A 136 1.99 1.70 12.57
C LEU A 136 1.65 2.76 11.51
N HIS A 137 2.59 3.64 11.15
CA HIS A 137 2.36 4.64 10.10
C HIS A 137 2.22 4.00 8.71
N ILE A 138 3.01 2.97 8.39
CA ILE A 138 2.85 2.22 7.14
C ILE A 138 1.47 1.55 7.09
N PHE A 139 1.03 0.92 8.19
CA PHE A 139 -0.31 0.34 8.28
C PHE A 139 -1.40 1.39 8.12
N ALA A 140 -1.27 2.56 8.74
CA ALA A 140 -2.22 3.66 8.57
C ALA A 140 -2.33 4.12 7.11
N ALA A 141 -1.20 4.21 6.39
CA ALA A 141 -1.18 4.52 4.96
C ALA A 141 -1.89 3.45 4.12
N HIS A 142 -1.67 2.16 4.42
CA HIS A 142 -2.39 1.07 3.77
C HIS A 142 -3.91 1.13 4.06
N LEU A 143 -4.30 1.24 5.34
CA LEU A 143 -5.71 1.30 5.75
C LEU A 143 -6.45 2.47 5.10
N THR A 144 -5.79 3.63 5.00
CA THR A 144 -6.32 4.80 4.30
C THR A 144 -6.55 4.51 2.81
N THR A 145 -5.61 3.79 2.17
CA THR A 145 -5.71 3.41 0.75
C THR A 145 -6.89 2.47 0.49
N VAL A 146 -7.20 1.55 1.41
CA VAL A 146 -8.24 0.53 1.24
C VAL A 146 -9.59 0.90 1.85
N ALA A 147 -9.71 2.06 2.51
CA ALA A 147 -10.90 2.46 3.26
C ALA A 147 -12.20 2.45 2.43
N GLY A 148 -12.10 2.70 1.12
CA GLY A 148 -13.24 2.73 0.21
C GLY A 148 -13.62 1.39 -0.44
N LYS A 149 -12.96 0.29 -0.07
CA LYS A 149 -13.19 -1.02 -0.69
C LYS A 149 -14.64 -1.48 -0.50
N VAL A 150 -15.16 -2.15 -1.52
CA VAL A 150 -16.42 -2.90 -1.45
C VAL A 150 -16.11 -4.39 -1.29
N ARG A 151 -17.10 -5.16 -0.82
CA ARG A 151 -17.00 -6.61 -0.75
C ARG A 151 -17.21 -7.18 -2.15
N VAL A 152 -16.30 -8.05 -2.59
CA VAL A 152 -16.40 -8.78 -3.86
C VAL A 152 -16.44 -10.26 -3.50
N ASP A 153 -17.62 -10.87 -3.54
CA ASP A 153 -17.82 -12.24 -3.00
C ASP A 153 -17.03 -13.33 -3.73
N SER A 154 -16.55 -13.06 -4.94
CA SER A 154 -15.75 -13.98 -5.74
C SER A 154 -14.26 -13.96 -5.43
N LEU A 155 -13.80 -13.07 -4.52
CA LEU A 155 -12.39 -12.85 -4.19
C LEU A 155 -12.10 -12.99 -2.69
#